data_AF-A0A5J6MUT2-F1
#
_entry.id   AF-A0A5J6MUT2-F1
#
_cell.length_a   1.000
_cell.length_b   1.000
_cell.length_c   1.000
_cell.angle_alpha   90.00
_cell.angle_beta   90.00
_cell.angle_gamma   90.00
#
_symmetry.space_group_name_H-M   'P 1'
#
loop_
_entity.id
_entity.type
_entity.pdbx_description
1 polymer ?
#
loop_
_entity_poly.entity_id
_entity_poly.type
_entity_poly.pdbx_seq_one_letter_code
_entity_poly.pdbx_strand_id
1 'polypeptide(L)' 'MVELMIEQWSQPDGSLRYLWSVWQGGKRIGMGEGAVKADAAERAGRDWCLQTVGQPPDRVTRL' A
#
# COMPACT_ATOMS: atom_id res chain seq x y z
N MET A 1 -2.96 1.36 15.70
CA MET A 1 -1.84 1.40 14.75
C MET A 1 -2.36 1.02 13.37
N VAL A 2 -2.17 1.91 12.41
CA VAL A 2 -2.45 1.75 10.98
C VAL A 2 -1.14 1.46 10.28
N GLU A 3 -1.08 0.35 9.54
CA GLU A 3 0.10 -0.11 8.85
C GLU A 3 -0.15 -0.10 7.34
N LEU A 4 0.78 0.48 6.58
CA LEU A 4 0.77 0.46 5.12
C LEU A 4 1.83 -0.52 4.64
N MET A 5 1.41 -1.50 3.85
CA MET A 5 2.30 -2.48 3.21
C MET A 5 2.36 -2.19 1.72
N ILE A 6 3.57 -2.15 1.17
CA ILE A 6 3.84 -2.02 -0.25
C ILE A 6 4.47 -3.33 -0.72
N GLU A 7 3.79 -4.04 -1.59
CA GLU A 7 4.17 -5.39 -2.01
C GLU A 7 4.64 -5.35 -3.46
N GLN A 8 5.84 -5.86 -3.73
CA GLN A 8 6.34 -6.05 -5.10
C GLN A 8 5.86 -7.38 -5.69
N TRP A 9 5.21 -7.31 -6.84
CA TRP A 9 4.65 -8.43 -7.57
C TRP A 9 5.27 -8.52 -8.96
N SER A 10 5.92 -9.64 -9.23
CA SER A 10 6.41 -9.98 -10.57
C SER A 10 5.26 -10.55 -11.41
N GLN A 11 5.04 -9.97 -12.58
CA GLN A 11 4.07 -10.44 -13.56
C GLN A 11 4.69 -11.49 -14.49
N PRO A 12 3.90 -12.36 -15.13
CA PRO A 12 4.40 -13.37 -16.07
C PRO A 12 5.15 -12.79 -17.28
N ASP A 13 4.85 -11.54 -17.66
CA ASP A 13 5.54 -10.81 -18.73
C ASP A 13 6.89 -10.20 -18.29
N GLY A 14 7.31 -10.45 -17.04
CA GLY A 14 8.54 -9.92 -16.46
C GLY A 14 8.40 -8.49 -15.93
N SER A 15 7.24 -7.85 -16.08
CA SER A 15 6.99 -6.52 -15.50
C SER A 15 6.81 -6.61 -13.97
N LEU A 16 7.12 -5.51 -13.28
CA LEU A 16 6.88 -5.37 -11.85
C LEU A 16 5.67 -4.48 -11.59
N ARG A 17 4.86 -4.88 -10.62
CA ARG A 17 3.76 -4.08 -10.06
C ARG A 17 3.94 -3.97 -8.55
N TYR A 18 3.66 -2.80 -8.03
CA TYR A 18 3.73 -2.50 -6.61
C TYR A 18 2.31 -2.25 -6.10
N LEU A 19 1.77 -3.20 -5.36
CA LEU A 19 0.48 -3.09 -4.72
C LEU A 19 0.63 -2.41 -3.36
N TRP A 20 -0.45 -1.79 -2.87
CA TRP A 20 -0.49 -1.31 -1.51
C TRP A 20 -1.71 -1.88 -0.77
N SER A 21 -1.51 -2.19 0.50
CA SER A 21 -2.57 -2.62 1.41
C SER A 21 -2.44 -1.93 2.77
N VAL A 22 -3.57 -1.59 3.38
CA VAL A 22 -3.64 -0.94 4.68
C VAL A 22 -4.25 -1.87 5.69
N TRP A 23 -3.59 -2.00 6.84
CA TRP A 23 -3.93 -2.91 7.91
C TRP A 23 -4.13 -2.16 9.22
N GLN A 24 -5.09 -2.60 10.03
CA GLN A 24 -5.33 -2.06 11.35
C GLN A 24 -5.76 -3.20 12.28
N GLY A 25 -5.00 -3.40 13.36
CA GLY A 25 -5.29 -4.47 14.33
C GLY A 25 -5.29 -5.88 13.71
N GLY A 26 -4.37 -6.15 12.79
CA GLY A 26 -4.27 -7.44 12.10
C GLY A 26 -5.35 -7.69 11.03
N LYS A 27 -6.24 -6.74 10.77
CA LYS A 27 -7.25 -6.81 9.72
C LYS A 27 -6.89 -5.88 8.57
N ARG A 28 -6.97 -6.38 7.33
CA ARG A 28 -6.86 -5.53 6.14
C ARG A 28 -8.13 -4.68 6.00
N ILE A 29 -7.95 -3.37 5.96
CA ILE A 29 -9.04 -2.38 5.88
C ILE A 29 -9.07 -1.64 4.55
N GLY A 30 -7.98 -1.67 3.78
CA GLY A 30 -7.89 -1.04 2.47
C GLY A 30 -6.87 -1.73 1.58
N MET A 31 -7.05 -1.61 0.27
CA MET A 31 -6.07 -1.98 -0.74
C MET A 31 -6.32 -1.19 -2.01
N GLY A 32 -5.29 -1.00 -2.81
CA GLY A 32 -5.42 -0.39 -4.13
C GLY A 32 -4.69 -1.15 -5.21
N GLU A 33 -4.83 -0.63 -6.43
CA GLU A 33 -4.25 -1.24 -7.62
C GLU A 33 -2.73 -1.10 -7.67
N GLY A 34 -2.10 -1.98 -8.45
CA GLY A 34 -0.66 -2.05 -8.58
C GLY A 34 -0.11 -0.88 -9.38
N ALA A 35 0.79 -0.08 -8.80
CA ALA A 35 1.55 0.94 -9.50
C ALA A 35 2.82 0.37 -10.16
N VAL A 36 3.38 1.06 -11.14
CA VAL A 36 4.66 0.65 -11.77
C VAL A 36 5.87 0.97 -10.88
N LYS A 37 5.72 1.85 -9.90
CA LYS A 37 6.78 2.28 -8.98
C LYS A 37 6.32 2.16 -7.52
N ALA A 38 7.21 1.68 -6.65
CA ALA A 38 6.94 1.55 -5.21
C ALA A 38 6.50 2.88 -4.57
N ASP A 39 7.16 3.99 -4.91
CA ASP A 39 6.82 5.32 -4.35
C ASP A 39 5.43 5.80 -4.78
N ALA A 40 4.95 5.37 -5.95
CA ALA A 40 3.60 5.68 -6.40
C ALA A 40 2.56 4.87 -5.62
N ALA A 41 2.83 3.59 -5.34
CA ALA A 41 1.99 2.77 -4.47
C ALA A 41 1.95 3.31 -3.04
N GLU A 42 3.10 3.73 -2.50
CA GLU A 42 3.18 4.31 -1.15
C GLU A 42 2.39 5.62 -1.04
N ARG A 43 2.57 6.53 -1.99
CA ARG A 43 1.81 7.78 -2.03
C ARG A 43 0.30 7.50 -2.09
N ALA A 44 -0.14 6.61 -2.98
CA ALA A 44 -1.56 6.25 -3.09
C ALA A 44 -2.11 5.67 -1.78
N GLY A 45 -1.36 4.78 -1.11
CA GLY A 45 -1.75 4.22 0.17
C GLY A 45 -1.79 5.26 1.30
N ARG A 46 -0.86 6.22 1.33
CA ARG A 46 -0.87 7.34 2.28
C ARG A 46 -2.06 8.26 2.06
N ASP A 47 -2.33 8.62 0.81
CA ASP A 47 -3.46 9.46 0.43
C ASP A 47 -4.77 8.78 0.82
N TRP A 48 -4.89 7.47 0.58
CA TRP A 48 -6.05 6.70 1.00
C TRP A 48 -6.23 6.68 2.53
N CYS A 49 -5.13 6.51 3.30
CA CYS A 49 -5.18 6.57 4.76
C CYS A 49 -5.70 7.93 5.26
N LEU A 50 -5.18 9.03 4.69
CA LEU A 50 -5.63 10.39 5.02
C LEU A 50 -7.11 10.60 4.70
N GLN A 51 -7.57 10.11 3.56
CA GLN A 51 -8.96 10.28 3.11
C GLN A 51 -9.96 9.39 3.87
N THR A 52 -9.58 8.15 4.19
CA THR A 52 -10.50 7.13 4.72
C THR A 52 -10.40 6.98 6.23
N VAL A 53 -9.18 7.00 6.77
CA VAL A 53 -8.92 6.82 8.21
C VAL A 53 -8.78 8.17 8.92
N GLY A 54 -8.48 9.25 8.19
CA GLY A 54 -8.29 10.59 8.74
C GLY A 54 -6.90 10.84 9.33
N GLN A 55 -5.94 9.92 9.11
CA GLN A 55 -4.57 10.03 9.60
C GLN A 55 -3.59 9.32 8.65
N PRO A 56 -2.31 9.72 8.63
CA PRO A 56 -1.30 8.95 7.91
C PRO A 56 -1.08 7.56 8.55
N PRO A 57 -0.53 6.59 7.82
CA PRO A 57 -0.13 5.32 8.41
C PRO A 57 0.97 5.54 9.46
N ASP A 58 0.88 4.83 10.59
CA ASP A 58 1.89 4.86 11.66
C ASP A 58 3.20 4.20 11.20
N ARG A 59 3.09 3.19 10.32
CA ARG A 59 4.23 2.43 9.79
C ARG A 59 4.03 2.13 8.32
N VAL A 60 5.11 2.26 7.56
CA VAL A 60 5.17 1.80 6.17
C VAL A 60 6.19 0.68 6.06
N THR A 61 5.81 -0.44 5.44
CA THR A 61 6.68 -1.60 5.18
C THR A 61 6.70 -1.89 3.69
N ARG A 62 7.89 -2.07 3.11
CA ARG A 62 8.09 -2.46 1.71
C ARG A 62 8.56 -3.92 1.67
N LEU A 63 7.88 -4.76 0.90
CA LEU A 63 8.09 -6.22 0.78
C LEU A 63 8.43 -6.60 -0.66
#